data_AF-V5U3H3-F1
#
_entry.id   AF-V5U3H3-F1
#
_cell.length_a   1.000
_cell.length_b   1.000
_cell.length_c   1.000
_cell.angle_alpha   90.00
_cell.angle_beta   90.00
_cell.angle_gamma   90.00
#
_symmetry.space_group_name_H-M   'P 1'
#
loop_
_entity.id
_entity.type
_entity.pdbx_description
1 polymer ?
#
loop_
_entity_poly.entity_id
_entity_poly.type
_entity_poly.pdbx_seq_one_letter_code
_entity_poly.pdbx_strand_id
1 'polypeptide(L)' 'MKDSNGNTSSKGNNPFDYINYGDTGKKLSTIVKCYNPSGSTSQEKYDWIKQNLAAAVEEAIEIRNNN' A
#
# COMPACT_ATOMS: atom_id res chain seq x y z
N MET A 1 -13.62 10.33 1.80
CA MET A 1 -13.42 10.44 3.25
C MET A 1 -12.80 11.79 3.46
N LYS A 2 -13.35 12.56 4.40
CA LYS A 2 -12.87 13.90 4.72
C LYS A 2 -12.10 13.81 6.04
N ASP A 3 -11.09 14.64 6.22
CA ASP A 3 -10.45 14.81 7.52
C ASP A 3 -11.42 15.45 8.53
N SER A 4 -10.98 15.67 9.77
CA SER A 4 -11.77 16.34 10.81
C SER A 4 -12.23 17.75 10.42
N ASN A 5 -11.59 18.36 9.43
CA ASN A 5 -11.87 19.70 8.92
C ASN A 5 -12.75 19.68 7.66
N GLY A 6 -13.19 18.51 7.20
CA GLY A 6 -14.04 18.40 6.01
C GLY A 6 -13.29 18.35 4.67
N ASN A 7 -11.95 18.27 4.66
CA ASN A 7 -11.13 18.32 3.46
C ASN A 7 -10.77 16.94 2.92
N THR A 8 -10.54 16.85 1.61
CA THR A 8 -9.98 15.67 0.94
C THR A 8 -8.55 15.96 0.49
N SER A 9 -7.66 14.98 0.57
CA SER A 9 -6.29 15.10 0.07
C SER A 9 -6.04 14.20 -1.15
N SER A 10 -5.03 14.56 -1.93
CA SER A 10 -4.42 13.62 -2.87
C SER A 10 -3.67 12.51 -2.13
N LYS A 11 -3.36 11.42 -2.84
CA LYS A 11 -2.55 10.34 -2.31
C LYS A 11 -1.11 10.82 -2.10
N GLY A 12 -0.51 10.48 -0.96
CA GLY A 12 0.92 10.66 -0.73
C GLY A 12 1.80 9.70 -1.53
N ASN A 13 3.11 9.94 -1.50
CA ASN A 13 4.12 9.05 -2.08
C ASN A 13 4.18 7.71 -1.33
N ASN A 14 4.78 6.70 -1.96
CA ASN A 14 4.96 5.40 -1.32
C ASN A 14 5.91 5.55 -0.12
N PRO A 15 5.49 5.21 1.11
CA PRO A 15 6.34 5.35 2.29
C PRO A 15 7.60 4.48 2.22
N PHE A 16 7.57 3.35 1.50
CA PHE A 16 8.71 2.45 1.34
C PHE A 16 9.79 2.97 0.38
N ASP A 17 9.53 4.05 -0.36
CA ASP A 17 10.56 4.71 -1.19
C ASP A 17 11.64 5.40 -0.37
N TYR A 18 11.39 5.59 0.92
CA TYR A 18 12.25 6.28 1.88
C TYR A 18 12.96 5.31 2.84
N ILE A 19 12.83 3.99 2.62
CA ILE A 19 13.43 2.95 3.45
C ILE A 19 14.37 2.12 2.58
N ASN A 20 15.60 1.90 3.03
CA ASN A 20 16.55 1.03 2.36
C ASN A 20 16.36 -0.44 2.76
N TYR A 21 16.60 -1.35 1.83
CA TYR A 21 16.58 -2.79 2.07
C TYR A 21 17.96 -3.31 2.45
N GLY A 22 18.19 -3.43 3.77
CA GLY A 22 19.49 -3.80 4.33
C GLY A 22 20.62 -2.92 3.77
N ASP A 23 21.78 -3.53 3.55
CA ASP A 23 22.96 -2.86 3.00
C ASP A 23 23.09 -2.99 1.47
N THR A 24 22.03 -3.43 0.79
CA THR A 24 22.05 -3.70 -0.66
C THR A 24 22.00 -2.44 -1.53
N GLY A 25 21.69 -1.29 -0.92
CA GLY A 25 21.42 -0.03 -1.64
C GLY A 25 20.07 0.00 -2.38
N LYS A 26 19.27 -1.09 -2.35
CA LYS A 26 17.91 -1.11 -2.91
C LYS A 26 16.94 -0.42 -1.97
N LYS A 27 15.89 0.20 -2.53
CA LYS A 27 14.75 0.71 -1.76
C LYS A 27 13.81 -0.44 -1.42
N LEU A 28 13.21 -0.40 -0.23
CA LEU A 28 12.22 -1.40 0.18
C LEU A 28 11.01 -1.42 -0.78
N SER A 29 10.66 -0.27 -1.37
CA SER A 29 9.61 -0.16 -2.39
C SER A 29 9.85 -0.96 -3.67
N THR A 30 11.08 -1.40 -3.94
CA THR A 30 11.36 -2.30 -5.08
C THR A 30 11.07 -3.77 -4.76
N ILE A 31 10.75 -4.07 -3.51
CA ILE A 31 10.54 -5.44 -3.00
C ILE A 31 9.10 -5.60 -2.54
N VAL A 32 8.62 -4.69 -1.69
CA VAL A 32 7.24 -4.76 -1.16
C VAL A 32 6.25 -4.08 -2.09
N LYS A 33 5.04 -4.63 -2.15
CA LYS A 33 3.96 -4.09 -2.99
C LYS A 33 3.09 -3.12 -2.22
N CYS A 34 2.89 -1.93 -2.79
CA CYS A 34 1.85 -1.00 -2.36
C CYS A 34 0.65 -1.08 -3.32
N TYR A 35 -0.53 -1.26 -2.75
CA TYR A 35 -1.76 -1.28 -3.52
C TYR A 35 -2.39 0.10 -3.60
N ASN A 36 -3.01 0.40 -4.74
CA ASN A 36 -3.86 1.57 -4.93
C ASN A 36 -5.29 1.08 -5.13
N PRO A 37 -6.12 1.03 -4.07
CA PRO A 37 -7.51 0.58 -4.18
C PRO A 37 -8.27 1.35 -5.26
N SER A 38 -8.99 0.62 -6.11
CA SER A 38 -9.84 1.20 -7.15
C SER A 38 -11.15 1.75 -6.55
N GLY A 39 -11.83 2.61 -7.31
CA GLY A 39 -13.10 3.22 -6.91
C GLY A 39 -13.06 4.74 -6.85
N SER A 40 -14.21 5.35 -7.12
CA SER A 40 -14.39 6.82 -7.14
C SER A 40 -14.80 7.36 -5.77
N THR A 41 -15.43 6.52 -4.96
CA THR A 41 -15.87 6.83 -3.60
C THR A 41 -14.99 6.15 -2.56
N SER A 42 -15.05 6.62 -1.31
CA SER A 42 -14.38 5.92 -0.21
C SER A 42 -14.97 4.56 0.05
N GLN A 43 -16.28 4.40 -0.10
CA GLN A 43 -16.95 3.11 0.11
C GLN A 43 -16.36 2.06 -0.83
N GLU A 44 -16.30 2.34 -2.13
CA GLU A 44 -15.74 1.42 -3.13
C GLU A 44 -14.28 1.06 -2.85
N LYS A 45 -13.47 2.04 -2.40
CA LYS A 45 -12.07 1.78 -2.01
C LYS A 45 -11.95 0.87 -0.81
N TYR A 46 -12.79 1.05 0.22
CA TYR A 46 -12.81 0.17 1.38
C TYR A 46 -13.36 -1.22 1.04
N ASP A 47 -14.32 -1.31 0.12
CA ASP A 47 -14.82 -2.58 -0.38
C ASP A 47 -13.74 -3.33 -1.15
N TRP A 48 -12.95 -2.63 -1.99
CA TRP A 48 -11.78 -3.21 -2.65
C TRP A 48 -10.77 -3.72 -1.62
N ILE A 49 -10.45 -2.94 -0.58
CA ILE A 49 -9.55 -3.39 0.50
C ILE A 49 -10.09 -4.64 1.16
N LYS A 50 -11.37 -4.65 1.56
CA LYS A 50 -12.01 -5.79 2.21
C LYS A 50 -11.94 -7.06 1.37
N GLN A 51 -12.13 -6.95 0.06
CA GLN A 51 -12.08 -8.09 -0.86
C GLN A 51 -10.65 -8.61 -1.10
N ASN A 52 -9.64 -7.73 -1.08
CA ASN A 52 -8.28 -8.07 -1.49
C ASN A 52 -7.31 -8.24 -0.31
N LEU A 53 -7.71 -7.90 0.93
CA LEU A 53 -6.82 -7.89 2.10
C LEU A 53 -6.14 -9.24 2.34
N ALA A 54 -6.89 -10.34 2.27
CA ALA A 54 -6.33 -11.67 2.49
C ALA A 54 -5.25 -12.02 1.45
N ALA A 55 -5.55 -11.77 0.17
CA ALA A 55 -4.58 -12.00 -0.90
C ALA A 55 -3.34 -11.10 -0.78
N ALA A 56 -3.51 -9.85 -0.35
CA ALA A 56 -2.39 -8.95 -0.11
C ALA A 56 -1.48 -9.42 1.04
N VAL A 57 -2.04 -10.05 2.07
CA VAL A 57 -1.25 -10.66 3.16
C VAL A 57 -0.46 -11.87 2.65
N GLU A 58 -1.09 -12.76 1.89
CA GLU A 58 -0.40 -13.92 1.31
C GLU A 58 0.72 -13.49 0.36
N GLU A 59 0.47 -12.50 -0.52
CA GLU A 59 1.50 -11.93 -1.41
C GLU A 59 2.67 -11.32 -0.61
N ALA A 60 2.39 -10.66 0.52
CA ALA A 60 3.45 -10.12 1.39
C ALA A 60 4.29 -11.23 2.05
N ILE A 61 3.68 -12.35 2.44
CA ILE A 61 4.39 -13.52 2.97
C ILE A 61 5.27 -14.15 1.89
N GLU A 62 4.74 -14.31 0.67
CA GLU A 62 5.49 -14.84 -0.46
C GLU A 62 6.71 -13.96 -0.80
N ILE A 63 6.52 -12.64 -0.91
CA ILE A 63 7.62 -11.68 -1.14
C ILE A 63 8.68 -11.81 -0.05
N ARG A 64 8.28 -11.91 1.22
CA ARG A 64 9.20 -12.05 2.36
C ARG A 64 10.01 -13.34 2.27
N ASN A 65 9.39 -14.46 1.90
CA ASN A 65 10.10 -15.74 1.84
C ASN A 65 11.08 -15.81 0.65
N ASN A 66 10.88 -14.97 -0.38
CA ASN A 66 11.72 -14.90 -1.57
C ASN A 66 12.86 -13.87 -1.50
N ASN A 67 13.05 -13.18 -0.37
CA ASN A 67 14.07 -12.13 -0.20
C ASN A 67 14.82 -12.27 1.13
#